data_AF-A0A1Y6C0N9-F1
#
_entry.id   AF-A0A1Y6C0N9-F1
#
_cell.length_a   1.000
_cell.length_b   1.000
_cell.length_c   1.000
_cell.angle_alpha   90.00
_cell.angle_beta   90.00
_cell.angle_gamma   90.00
#
_symmetry.space_group_name_H-M   'P 1'
#
loop_
_entity.id
_entity.type
_entity.pdbx_description
1 polymer ?
#
loop_
_entity_poly.entity_id
_entity_poly.type
_entity_poly.pdbx_seq_one_letter_code
_entity_poly.pdbx_strand_id
1 'polypeptide(L)'
;MGKSRGPIAAKASAPAIVAAALLFAASAVAAGADPRDQVAALQQDSRTVALSDRLLVNIDAAVRYVFPSKCEAEGESELVALAYSSNLEESYVFVPALCLWIETGYGETRSTVLFDKAFFDEIVRQFDQLVVYHLHPGFHETIENYFPAFQDLITMTLIDAELVGRPAVHIEHRAVTPLSVIDYRLADTAGAMRLLKKYADLGLAGSAVQNLAYEYNRRGHVESYLRGVEACAERAALDPGGLDRCPQVRTDLFVLSIRRVRSPGQ
;
A
#
# COMPACT_ATOMS: atom_id res chain seq x y z
N MET A 1 73.81 17.47 -10.64
CA MET A 1 73.49 16.18 -11.29
C MET A 1 72.01 15.91 -11.01
N GLY A 2 71.04 15.98 -11.91
CA GLY A 2 71.03 15.89 -13.37
C GLY A 2 70.16 14.71 -13.79
N LYS A 3 68.86 14.95 -14.10
CA LYS A 3 67.92 14.16 -14.94
C LYS A 3 66.53 14.80 -14.81
N SER A 4 66.18 15.79 -15.62
CA SER A 4 65.67 15.74 -17.00
C SER A 4 64.22 15.21 -17.08
N ARG A 5 63.29 16.16 -17.29
CA ARG A 5 61.90 15.96 -17.71
C ARG A 5 61.87 15.75 -19.22
N GLY A 6 61.13 14.75 -19.69
CA GLY A 6 60.80 14.56 -21.11
C GLY A 6 59.29 14.76 -21.34
N PRO A 7 58.86 15.43 -22.42
CA PRO A 7 57.44 15.59 -22.77
C PRO A 7 56.99 14.48 -23.71
N ILE A 8 55.71 14.06 -23.60
CA ILE A 8 55.05 13.32 -24.67
C ILE A 8 53.75 14.04 -24.99
N ALA A 9 53.75 14.69 -26.15
CA ALA A 9 52.55 15.10 -26.86
C ALA A 9 52.12 13.96 -27.79
N ALA A 10 50.82 13.66 -27.82
CA ALA A 10 50.20 13.02 -28.97
C ALA A 10 48.81 13.61 -29.17
N LYS A 11 48.67 14.37 -30.26
CA LYS A 11 47.38 14.76 -30.86
C LYS A 11 46.77 13.52 -31.50
N ALA A 12 45.48 13.31 -31.31
CA ALA A 12 44.66 12.55 -32.24
C ALA A 12 43.38 13.34 -32.52
N SER A 13 43.12 13.51 -33.82
CA SER A 13 42.09 14.34 -34.40
C SER A 13 40.96 13.46 -34.93
N ALA A 14 39.71 13.89 -34.72
CA ALA A 14 38.49 13.62 -35.52
C ALA A 14 37.95 12.15 -35.53
N PRO A 15 36.62 11.91 -35.65
CA PRO A 15 35.65 12.67 -36.45
C PRO A 15 34.37 13.14 -35.74
N ALA A 16 33.86 14.28 -36.20
CA ALA A 16 32.47 14.64 -36.10
C ALA A 16 31.65 13.64 -36.93
N ILE A 17 30.77 12.88 -36.27
CA ILE A 17 29.71 12.11 -36.94
C ILE A 17 28.36 12.63 -36.47
N VAL A 18 27.70 13.22 -37.45
CA VAL A 18 26.28 13.51 -37.57
C VAL A 18 25.42 12.40 -36.97
N ALA A 19 24.63 12.73 -35.94
CA ALA A 19 23.41 12.01 -35.59
C ALA A 19 22.40 12.96 -34.93
N ALA A 20 22.21 14.13 -35.54
CA ALA A 20 20.98 14.89 -35.38
C ALA A 20 19.93 14.28 -36.31
N ALA A 21 19.08 13.40 -35.79
CA ALA A 21 17.75 13.01 -36.29
C ALA A 21 17.41 11.61 -35.77
N LEU A 22 16.66 11.51 -34.66
CA LEU A 22 15.71 10.43 -34.30
C LEU A 22 15.29 10.54 -32.82
N LEU A 23 14.84 11.73 -32.40
CA LEU A 23 14.06 11.89 -31.15
C LEU A 23 12.67 12.46 -31.48
N PHE A 24 12.08 11.88 -32.52
CA PHE A 24 10.65 11.92 -32.79
C PHE A 24 10.22 10.48 -33.03
N ALA A 25 10.09 9.72 -31.96
CA ALA A 25 9.47 8.40 -31.98
C ALA A 25 8.53 8.28 -30.79
N ALA A 26 7.25 8.49 -31.10
CA ALA A 26 6.10 8.02 -30.36
C ALA A 26 5.94 8.55 -28.93
N SER A 27 5.52 9.80 -28.83
CA SER A 27 4.33 10.09 -28.01
C SER A 27 3.15 9.34 -28.61
N ALA A 28 3.16 8.00 -28.55
CA ALA A 28 1.95 7.24 -28.64
C ALA A 28 1.15 7.70 -27.42
N VAL A 29 0.26 8.65 -27.65
CA VAL A 29 -0.90 8.84 -26.80
C VAL A 29 -1.53 7.47 -26.78
N ALA A 30 -1.22 6.67 -25.76
CA ALA A 30 -1.98 5.49 -25.46
C ALA A 30 -3.38 6.06 -25.27
N ALA A 31 -4.22 5.95 -26.31
CA ALA A 31 -5.65 6.11 -26.15
C ALA A 31 -5.98 5.15 -25.01
N GLY A 32 -6.24 5.72 -23.83
CA GLY A 32 -6.23 4.97 -22.57
C GLY A 32 -7.14 3.79 -22.75
N ALA A 33 -6.55 2.59 -22.83
CA ALA A 33 -7.35 1.38 -22.94
C ALA A 33 -8.32 1.39 -21.77
N ASP A 34 -9.59 1.12 -22.04
CA ASP A 34 -10.61 1.09 -20.99
C ASP A 34 -10.08 0.15 -19.87
N PRO A 35 -10.01 0.59 -18.60
CA PRO A 35 -9.57 -0.27 -17.51
C PRO A 35 -10.32 -1.61 -17.47
N ARG A 36 -11.57 -1.65 -17.95
CA ARG A 36 -12.36 -2.88 -18.08
C ARG A 36 -11.77 -3.87 -19.07
N ASP A 37 -11.07 -3.41 -20.10
CA ASP A 37 -10.39 -4.29 -21.05
C ASP A 37 -9.05 -4.78 -20.51
N GLN A 38 -8.48 -4.08 -19.54
CA GLN A 38 -7.17 -4.37 -18.95
C GLN A 38 -7.26 -5.21 -17.67
N VAL A 39 -8.40 -5.22 -16.97
CA VAL A 39 -8.60 -5.95 -15.71
C VAL A 39 -9.80 -6.87 -15.83
N ALA A 40 -9.55 -8.18 -15.96
CA ALA A 40 -10.59 -9.19 -16.18
C ALA A 40 -11.64 -9.21 -15.03
N ALA A 41 -11.20 -8.95 -13.80
CA ALA A 41 -12.09 -8.87 -12.64
C ALA A 41 -13.20 -7.81 -12.81
N LEU A 42 -12.93 -6.68 -13.48
CA LEU A 42 -13.91 -5.62 -13.73
C LEU A 42 -14.98 -6.04 -14.75
N GLN A 43 -14.68 -7.00 -15.63
CA GLN A 43 -15.65 -7.51 -16.61
C GLN A 43 -16.64 -8.49 -15.98
N GLN A 44 -16.21 -9.15 -14.90
CA GLN A 44 -16.97 -10.18 -14.19
C GLN A 44 -17.59 -9.63 -12.89
N ASP A 45 -17.36 -8.36 -12.59
CA ASP A 45 -17.87 -7.72 -11.40
C ASP A 45 -19.41 -7.69 -11.42
N SER A 46 -19.99 -8.01 -10.27
CA SER A 46 -21.44 -7.94 -10.07
C SER A 46 -21.93 -6.50 -9.86
N ARG A 47 -21.03 -5.59 -9.49
CA ARG A 47 -21.28 -4.15 -9.31
C ARG A 47 -21.18 -3.40 -10.63
N THR A 48 -21.89 -2.27 -10.73
CA THR A 48 -21.73 -1.35 -11.86
C THR A 48 -20.38 -0.65 -11.75
N VAL A 49 -19.48 -0.84 -12.70
CA VAL A 49 -18.17 -0.17 -12.70
C VAL A 49 -18.34 1.30 -13.11
N ALA A 50 -17.89 2.24 -12.28
CA ALA A 50 -17.83 3.67 -12.58
C ALA A 50 -16.38 4.15 -12.62
N LEU A 51 -16.07 5.09 -13.51
CA LEU A 51 -14.76 5.73 -13.57
C LEU A 51 -14.78 7.05 -12.82
N SER A 52 -13.72 7.35 -12.07
CA SER A 52 -13.53 8.65 -11.42
C SER A 52 -12.09 9.12 -11.51
N ASP A 53 -11.91 10.44 -11.69
CA ASP A 53 -10.59 11.06 -11.70
C ASP A 53 -10.05 11.30 -10.28
N ARG A 54 -10.87 11.15 -9.22
CA ARG A 54 -10.48 11.39 -7.83
C ARG A 54 -10.93 10.27 -6.92
N LEU A 55 -10.06 9.87 -5.97
CA LEU A 55 -10.40 8.92 -4.92
C LEU A 55 -11.51 9.49 -4.02
N LEU A 56 -12.47 8.64 -3.66
CA LEU A 56 -13.65 8.98 -2.88
C LEU A 56 -14.08 7.79 -2.03
N VAL A 57 -14.75 8.05 -0.90
CA VAL A 57 -15.42 7.00 -0.14
C VAL A 57 -16.78 6.73 -0.76
N ASN A 58 -17.07 5.47 -1.06
CA ASN A 58 -18.24 5.07 -1.83
C ASN A 58 -19.25 4.30 -0.98
N ILE A 59 -20.28 4.98 -0.49
CA ILE A 59 -21.35 4.34 0.29
C ILE A 59 -22.35 3.52 -0.55
N ASP A 60 -22.23 3.53 -1.89
CA ASP A 60 -23.11 2.76 -2.78
C ASP A 60 -22.48 1.41 -3.14
N ALA A 61 -22.91 0.38 -2.41
CA ALA A 61 -22.48 -1.00 -2.61
C ALA A 61 -22.81 -1.55 -4.01
N ALA A 62 -23.68 -0.90 -4.80
CA ALA A 62 -24.01 -1.35 -6.16
C ALA A 62 -23.03 -0.85 -7.23
N VAL A 63 -22.16 0.11 -6.92
CA VAL A 63 -21.25 0.76 -7.88
C VAL A 63 -19.82 0.54 -7.45
N ARG A 64 -18.90 0.08 -8.31
CA ARG A 64 -17.46 0.03 -7.97
C ARG A 64 -16.72 1.13 -8.69
N TYR A 65 -15.99 1.96 -7.96
CA TYR A 65 -15.15 2.97 -8.59
C TYR A 65 -13.77 2.44 -9.00
N VAL A 66 -13.37 2.89 -10.17
CA VAL A 66 -12.05 2.65 -10.77
C VAL A 66 -11.45 4.01 -11.11
N PHE A 67 -10.19 4.21 -10.74
CA PHE A 67 -9.51 5.49 -10.88
C PHE A 67 -8.29 5.32 -11.79
N PRO A 68 -8.49 5.42 -13.12
CA PRO A 68 -7.43 5.22 -14.09
C PRO A 68 -6.41 6.35 -14.07
N SER A 69 -5.24 6.06 -14.66
CA SER A 69 -4.19 7.05 -14.94
C SER A 69 -3.73 7.82 -13.69
N LYS A 70 -3.74 7.15 -12.53
CA LYS A 70 -3.36 7.71 -11.24
C LYS A 70 -2.33 6.82 -10.60
N CYS A 71 -1.08 7.24 -10.66
CA CYS A 71 0.01 6.45 -10.10
C CYS A 71 0.03 6.55 -8.56
N GLU A 72 0.85 5.71 -7.96
CA GLU A 72 0.87 5.47 -6.52
C GLU A 72 0.95 6.74 -5.67
N ALA A 73 1.95 7.60 -5.94
CA ALA A 73 2.18 8.80 -5.15
C ALA A 73 1.01 9.80 -5.22
N GLU A 74 0.36 9.91 -6.38
CA GLU A 74 -0.81 10.78 -6.56
C GLU A 74 -2.01 10.22 -5.79
N GLY A 75 -2.26 8.92 -5.88
CA GLY A 75 -3.35 8.28 -5.14
C GLY A 75 -3.13 8.28 -3.63
N GLU A 76 -1.93 7.99 -3.14
CA GLU A 76 -1.60 8.12 -1.71
C GLU A 76 -1.88 9.53 -1.20
N SER A 77 -1.51 10.54 -1.99
CA SER A 77 -1.74 11.93 -1.64
C SER A 77 -3.23 12.29 -1.59
N GLU A 78 -4.06 11.73 -2.48
CA GLU A 78 -5.51 11.88 -2.42
C GLU A 78 -6.14 11.11 -1.26
N LEU A 79 -5.65 9.91 -0.94
CA LEU A 79 -6.12 9.14 0.22
C LEU A 79 -5.84 9.85 1.53
N VAL A 80 -4.67 10.47 1.69
CA VAL A 80 -4.37 11.28 2.89
C VAL A 80 -5.35 12.44 3.00
N ALA A 81 -5.62 13.15 1.90
CA ALA A 81 -6.61 14.22 1.88
C ALA A 81 -8.03 13.70 2.19
N LEU A 82 -8.38 12.52 1.68
CA LEU A 82 -9.65 11.86 1.93
C LEU A 82 -9.78 11.45 3.40
N ALA A 83 -8.71 10.93 4.01
CA ALA A 83 -8.66 10.56 5.44
C ALA A 83 -8.91 11.78 6.34
N TYR A 84 -8.46 12.98 5.94
CA TYR A 84 -8.77 14.22 6.66
C TYR A 84 -10.24 14.64 6.56
N SER A 85 -10.87 14.39 5.42
CA SER A 85 -12.19 14.94 5.09
C SER A 85 -13.36 13.97 5.30
N SER A 86 -13.09 12.67 5.26
CA SER A 86 -14.06 11.60 5.46
C SER A 86 -14.15 11.24 6.94
N ASN A 87 -15.30 10.70 7.35
CA ASN A 87 -15.47 10.01 8.64
C ASN A 87 -15.84 8.54 8.45
N LEU A 88 -15.64 7.99 7.25
CA LEU A 88 -15.95 6.62 6.86
C LEU A 88 -14.71 5.90 6.34
N GLU A 89 -14.50 4.67 6.80
CA GLU A 89 -13.44 3.79 6.30
C GLU A 89 -13.69 3.38 4.85
N GLU A 90 -12.63 3.01 4.14
CA GLU A 90 -12.69 2.57 2.74
C GLU A 90 -11.50 1.67 2.41
N SER A 91 -11.62 0.80 1.40
CA SER A 91 -10.51 -0.07 0.96
C SER A 91 -10.28 0.03 -0.54
N TYR A 92 -9.00 0.08 -0.94
CA TYR A 92 -8.59 0.12 -2.34
C TYR A 92 -7.48 -0.89 -2.61
N VAL A 93 -7.37 -1.31 -3.86
CA VAL A 93 -6.17 -1.94 -4.40
C VAL A 93 -5.57 -1.04 -5.47
N PHE A 94 -4.26 -0.87 -5.41
CA PHE A 94 -3.46 -0.26 -6.45
C PHE A 94 -2.76 -1.35 -7.27
N VAL A 95 -2.84 -1.23 -8.59
CA VAL A 95 -2.17 -2.09 -9.57
C VAL A 95 -1.03 -1.30 -10.21
N PRO A 96 0.24 -1.47 -9.75
CA PRO A 96 1.36 -0.64 -10.20
C PRO A 96 1.61 -0.70 -11.70
N ALA A 97 1.45 -1.88 -12.30
CA ALA A 97 1.67 -2.10 -13.73
C ALA A 97 0.77 -1.23 -14.63
N LEU A 98 -0.37 -0.76 -14.10
CA LEU A 98 -1.37 0.00 -14.85
C LEU A 98 -1.55 1.44 -14.36
N CYS A 99 -0.86 1.86 -13.28
CA CYS A 99 -1.20 3.09 -12.53
C CYS A 99 -2.72 3.22 -12.30
N LEU A 100 -3.30 2.18 -11.72
CA LEU A 100 -4.74 2.01 -11.58
C LEU A 100 -5.11 1.76 -10.13
N TRP A 101 -6.08 2.52 -9.63
CA TRP A 101 -6.71 2.24 -8.34
C TRP A 101 -8.09 1.65 -8.57
N ILE A 102 -8.46 0.69 -7.74
CA ILE A 102 -9.76 0.03 -7.79
C ILE A 102 -10.28 -0.05 -6.36
N GLU A 103 -11.50 0.42 -6.15
CA GLU A 103 -12.21 0.25 -4.88
C GLU A 103 -12.42 -1.25 -4.61
N THR A 104 -12.18 -1.69 -3.38
CA THR A 104 -12.35 -3.07 -2.91
C THR A 104 -13.27 -3.16 -1.68
N GLY A 105 -13.59 -2.01 -1.07
CA GLY A 105 -14.52 -1.88 0.03
C GLY A 105 -15.99 -1.96 -0.39
N TYR A 106 -16.84 -2.27 0.58
CA TYR A 106 -18.28 -1.98 0.59
C TYR A 106 -18.77 -1.92 2.04
N GLY A 107 -19.90 -1.26 2.30
CA GLY A 107 -20.53 -1.26 3.63
C GLY A 107 -19.73 -0.44 4.66
N GLU A 108 -19.25 0.71 4.20
CA GLU A 108 -18.41 1.67 4.89
C GLU A 108 -19.15 2.22 6.11
N THR A 109 -18.50 2.14 7.26
CA THR A 109 -18.92 2.80 8.48
C THR A 109 -17.77 3.62 9.05
N ARG A 110 -17.99 4.25 10.19
CA ARG A 110 -16.94 5.02 10.87
C ARG A 110 -15.77 4.18 11.39
N SER A 111 -15.95 2.88 11.50
CA SER A 111 -14.99 2.00 12.16
C SER A 111 -14.86 0.63 11.50
N THR A 112 -15.49 0.46 10.33
CA THR A 112 -15.44 -0.80 9.58
C THR A 112 -15.64 -0.53 8.10
N VAL A 113 -14.98 -1.33 7.26
CA VAL A 113 -15.33 -1.55 5.86
C VAL A 113 -15.29 -3.05 5.57
N LEU A 114 -16.19 -3.56 4.74
CA LEU A 114 -16.13 -4.95 4.30
C LEU A 114 -15.25 -5.05 3.05
N PHE A 115 -14.39 -6.06 3.02
CA PHE A 115 -13.48 -6.30 1.90
C PHE A 115 -14.08 -7.30 0.91
N ASP A 116 -14.24 -6.91 -0.35
CA ASP A 116 -14.71 -7.81 -1.42
C ASP A 116 -13.61 -8.78 -1.85
N LYS A 117 -13.48 -9.85 -1.07
CA LYS A 117 -12.45 -10.87 -1.27
C LYS A 117 -12.60 -11.60 -2.60
N ALA A 118 -13.82 -11.92 -3.02
CA ALA A 118 -14.03 -12.67 -4.25
C ALA A 118 -13.53 -11.89 -5.47
N PHE A 119 -13.84 -10.58 -5.51
CA PHE A 119 -13.31 -9.68 -6.54
C PHE A 119 -11.79 -9.54 -6.46
N PHE A 120 -11.23 -9.36 -5.26
CA PHE A 120 -9.78 -9.24 -5.07
C PHE A 120 -9.03 -10.51 -5.52
N ASP A 121 -9.55 -11.69 -5.21
CA ASP A 121 -8.95 -12.97 -5.61
C ASP A 121 -8.82 -13.08 -7.14
N GLU A 122 -9.74 -12.50 -7.92
CA GLU A 122 -9.64 -12.40 -9.38
C GLU A 122 -8.54 -11.45 -9.84
N ILE A 123 -8.38 -10.28 -9.18
CA ILE A 123 -7.26 -9.36 -9.45
C ILE A 123 -5.93 -10.06 -9.22
N VAL A 124 -5.80 -10.79 -8.11
CA VAL A 124 -4.58 -11.53 -7.76
C VAL A 124 -4.28 -12.69 -8.73
N ARG A 125 -5.26 -13.18 -9.49
CA ARG A 125 -4.98 -14.16 -10.58
C ARG A 125 -4.29 -13.51 -11.78
N GLN A 126 -4.43 -12.20 -11.95
CA GLN A 126 -3.95 -11.49 -13.13
C GLN A 126 -2.64 -10.73 -12.89
N PHE A 127 -2.40 -10.23 -11.68
CA PHE A 127 -1.26 -9.38 -11.38
C PHE A 127 -0.36 -9.97 -10.29
N ASP A 128 0.95 -9.94 -10.54
CA ASP A 128 1.97 -10.42 -9.62
C ASP A 128 2.37 -9.39 -8.56
N GLN A 129 2.02 -8.11 -8.75
CA GLN A 129 2.33 -7.05 -7.80
C GLN A 129 1.10 -6.20 -7.54
N LEU A 130 0.72 -6.09 -6.26
CA LEU A 130 -0.44 -5.32 -5.81
C LEU A 130 -0.11 -4.60 -4.51
N VAL A 131 -0.78 -3.47 -4.27
CA VAL A 131 -0.74 -2.77 -2.99
C VAL A 131 -2.16 -2.55 -2.49
N VAL A 132 -2.50 -3.09 -1.33
CA VAL A 132 -3.81 -2.92 -0.70
C VAL A 132 -3.73 -1.77 0.28
N TYR A 133 -4.71 -0.86 0.20
CA TYR A 133 -4.81 0.33 1.04
C TYR A 133 -6.11 0.27 1.84
N HIS A 134 -6.01 0.45 3.15
CA HIS A 134 -7.15 0.73 4.02
C HIS A 134 -7.11 2.18 4.46
N LEU A 135 -8.17 2.92 4.14
CA LEU A 135 -8.39 4.28 4.61
C LEU A 135 -8.97 4.25 6.03
N HIS A 136 -8.21 4.78 6.99
CA HIS A 136 -8.68 5.06 8.35
C HIS A 136 -8.84 6.56 8.55
N PRO A 137 -10.07 7.08 8.43
CA PRO A 137 -10.34 8.43 8.90
C PRO A 137 -10.34 8.42 10.42
N GLY A 138 -9.39 9.10 11.06
CA GLY A 138 -9.45 9.31 12.50
C GLY A 138 -9.91 10.72 12.86
N PHE A 139 -10.54 10.84 14.03
CA PHE A 139 -10.61 12.11 14.74
C PHE A 139 -9.19 12.46 15.19
N HIS A 140 -8.73 13.70 14.95
CA HIS A 140 -7.34 14.16 15.18
C HIS A 140 -6.77 13.89 16.58
N GLU A 141 -7.65 13.53 17.52
CA GLU A 141 -7.37 13.38 18.95
C GLU A 141 -7.23 11.92 19.41
N THR A 142 -7.47 10.91 18.55
CA THR A 142 -7.41 9.50 18.96
C THR A 142 -6.14 8.81 18.45
N ILE A 143 -5.68 7.80 19.20
CA ILE A 143 -4.46 7.03 18.86
C ILE A 143 -4.60 6.28 17.53
N GLU A 144 -5.83 5.99 17.10
CA GLU A 144 -6.15 5.35 15.82
C GLU A 144 -5.72 6.20 14.60
N ASN A 145 -5.51 7.51 14.78
CA ASN A 145 -4.99 8.37 13.71
C ASN A 145 -3.49 8.19 13.43
N TYR A 146 -2.77 7.59 14.36
CA TYR A 146 -1.36 7.32 14.22
C TYR A 146 -1.11 5.89 13.74
N PHE A 147 -2.06 4.97 13.98
CA PHE A 147 -1.92 3.56 13.65
C PHE A 147 -3.28 2.86 13.45
N PRO A 148 -3.42 1.98 12.45
CA PRO A 148 -4.68 1.30 12.16
C PRO A 148 -5.05 0.34 13.28
N ALA A 149 -6.30 -0.15 13.24
CA ALA A 149 -6.71 -1.14 14.20
C ALA A 149 -5.89 -2.42 13.99
N PHE A 150 -5.47 -3.03 15.09
CA PHE A 150 -4.80 -4.33 15.10
C PHE A 150 -5.61 -5.41 14.36
N GLN A 151 -6.92 -5.20 14.20
CA GLN A 151 -7.83 -6.07 13.48
C GLN A 151 -7.63 -6.04 11.96
N ASP A 152 -7.29 -4.90 11.38
CA ASP A 152 -7.03 -4.76 9.93
C ASP A 152 -5.76 -5.53 9.56
N LEU A 153 -4.74 -5.43 10.43
CA LEU A 153 -3.49 -6.18 10.34
C LEU A 153 -3.72 -7.70 10.24
N ILE A 154 -4.74 -8.23 10.90
CA ILE A 154 -5.00 -9.68 10.91
C ILE A 154 -5.85 -10.10 9.72
N THR A 155 -6.85 -9.29 9.35
CA THR A 155 -7.62 -9.52 8.12
C THR A 155 -6.70 -9.53 6.90
N MET A 156 -5.69 -8.64 6.87
CA MET A 156 -4.67 -8.61 5.82
C MET A 156 -3.69 -9.78 5.89
N THR A 157 -3.32 -10.23 7.09
CA THR A 157 -2.50 -11.44 7.28
C THR A 157 -3.21 -12.70 6.76
N LEU A 158 -4.54 -12.76 6.78
CA LEU A 158 -5.27 -13.86 6.15
C LEU A 158 -5.25 -13.82 4.63
N ILE A 159 -5.32 -12.64 4.04
CA ILE A 159 -5.18 -12.47 2.59
C ILE A 159 -3.84 -13.09 2.18
N ASP A 160 -2.75 -12.75 2.87
CA ASP A 160 -1.43 -13.34 2.63
C ASP A 160 -1.39 -14.86 2.91
N ALA A 161 -2.11 -15.33 3.93
CA ALA A 161 -2.16 -16.74 4.33
C ALA A 161 -2.73 -17.66 3.23
N GLU A 162 -3.83 -17.24 2.62
CA GLU A 162 -4.49 -17.99 1.56
C GLU A 162 -3.69 -17.92 0.25
N LEU A 163 -2.90 -16.86 0.08
CA LEU A 163 -1.97 -16.69 -1.02
C LEU A 163 -0.69 -17.50 -0.89
N VAL A 164 -0.49 -18.27 0.18
CA VAL A 164 0.67 -19.18 0.29
C VAL A 164 0.65 -20.32 -0.72
N GLY A 165 -0.46 -20.54 -1.41
CA GLY A 165 -0.50 -21.34 -2.64
C GLY A 165 0.05 -20.63 -3.89
N ARG A 166 0.38 -19.34 -3.82
CA ARG A 166 0.72 -18.44 -4.94
C ARG A 166 1.99 -17.61 -4.66
N PRO A 167 3.16 -18.24 -4.47
CA PRO A 167 4.41 -17.55 -4.08
C PRO A 167 4.94 -16.54 -5.11
N ALA A 168 4.33 -16.45 -6.30
CA ALA A 168 4.70 -15.47 -7.33
C ALA A 168 4.05 -14.09 -7.12
N VAL A 169 3.02 -13.98 -6.28
CA VAL A 169 2.32 -12.72 -6.04
C VAL A 169 2.93 -11.99 -4.84
N HIS A 170 3.39 -10.77 -5.07
CA HIS A 170 3.85 -9.83 -4.06
C HIS A 170 2.75 -8.83 -3.74
N ILE A 171 2.21 -8.92 -2.52
CA ILE A 171 1.20 -7.98 -2.02
C ILE A 171 1.79 -7.15 -0.90
N GLU A 172 1.70 -5.83 -1.06
CA GLU A 172 2.01 -4.88 0.01
C GLU A 172 0.72 -4.39 0.65
N HIS A 173 0.76 -4.15 1.95
CA HIS A 173 -0.37 -3.68 2.72
C HIS A 173 -0.04 -2.33 3.32
N ARG A 174 -0.96 -1.38 3.16
CA ARG A 174 -0.84 -0.01 3.64
C ARG A 174 -2.12 0.43 4.31
N ALA A 175 -1.96 1.27 5.32
CA ALA A 175 -3.03 1.98 5.97
C ALA A 175 -2.75 3.46 5.78
N VAL A 176 -3.81 4.20 5.47
CA VAL A 176 -3.73 5.63 5.24
C VAL A 176 -4.51 6.33 6.34
N THR A 177 -3.81 7.19 7.06
CA THR A 177 -4.38 8.10 8.04
C THR A 177 -4.22 9.53 7.52
N PRO A 178 -4.84 10.53 8.17
CA PRO A 178 -4.60 11.93 7.88
C PRO A 178 -3.11 12.31 7.97
N LEU A 179 -2.33 11.65 8.82
CA LEU A 179 -0.94 12.09 9.08
C LEU A 179 0.09 11.36 8.22
N SER A 180 -0.23 10.16 7.75
CA SER A 180 0.78 9.28 7.16
C SER A 180 0.18 8.14 6.36
N VAL A 181 1.04 7.56 5.52
CA VAL A 181 0.87 6.21 5.01
C VAL A 181 1.78 5.28 5.80
N ILE A 182 1.24 4.16 6.24
CA ILE A 182 1.95 3.21 7.07
C ILE A 182 2.03 1.89 6.32
N ASP A 183 3.24 1.40 6.11
CA ASP A 183 3.55 0.13 5.47
C ASP A 183 3.59 -1.00 6.52
N TYR A 184 2.88 -2.10 6.25
CA TYR A 184 2.88 -3.30 7.09
C TYR A 184 3.63 -4.45 6.43
N ARG A 185 4.50 -5.10 7.21
CA ARG A 185 5.12 -6.36 6.81
C ARG A 185 5.21 -7.30 7.98
N LEU A 186 5.05 -8.60 7.74
CA LEU A 186 5.34 -9.61 8.75
C LEU A 186 6.85 -9.63 9.04
N ALA A 187 7.23 -9.62 10.32
CA ALA A 187 8.62 -9.73 10.78
C ALA A 187 9.13 -11.17 10.64
N ASP A 188 8.25 -12.16 10.81
CA ASP A 188 8.49 -13.59 10.56
C ASP A 188 7.33 -14.17 9.75
N THR A 189 7.37 -13.97 8.43
CA THR A 189 6.39 -14.56 7.50
C THR A 189 6.27 -16.07 7.69
N ALA A 190 7.39 -16.78 7.87
CA ALA A 190 7.37 -18.23 8.02
C ALA A 190 6.66 -18.67 9.31
N GLY A 191 6.86 -17.94 10.41
CA GLY A 191 6.19 -18.15 11.69
C GLY A 191 4.69 -17.90 11.62
N ALA A 192 4.29 -16.77 11.05
CA ALA A 192 2.88 -16.45 10.82
C ALA A 192 2.21 -17.56 9.98
N MET A 193 2.87 -18.00 8.91
CA MET A 193 2.35 -19.05 8.04
C MET A 193 2.21 -20.41 8.72
N ARG A 194 3.14 -20.79 9.60
CA ARG A 194 3.02 -22.01 10.40
C ARG A 194 1.80 -21.94 11.33
N LEU A 195 1.54 -20.78 11.96
CA LEU A 195 0.38 -20.60 12.84
C LEU A 195 -0.94 -20.66 12.07
N LEU A 196 -1.01 -19.99 10.92
CA LEU A 196 -2.17 -20.03 10.03
C LEU A 196 -2.48 -21.45 9.57
N LYS A 197 -1.46 -22.19 9.09
CA LYS A 197 -1.60 -23.59 8.73
C LYS A 197 -2.10 -24.42 9.91
N LYS A 198 -1.52 -24.24 11.10
CA LYS A 198 -1.96 -24.94 12.32
C LYS A 198 -3.45 -24.69 12.60
N TYR A 199 -3.94 -23.46 12.50
CA TYR A 199 -5.35 -23.17 12.71
C TYR A 199 -6.25 -23.77 11.63
N ALA A 200 -5.81 -23.73 10.37
CA ALA A 200 -6.51 -24.40 9.27
C ALA A 200 -6.62 -25.91 9.50
N ASP A 201 -5.51 -26.56 9.87
CA ASP A 201 -5.47 -28.01 10.18
C ASP A 201 -6.39 -28.39 11.35
N LEU A 202 -6.64 -27.45 12.27
CA LEU A 202 -7.56 -27.62 13.41
C LEU A 202 -9.03 -27.33 13.08
N GLY A 203 -9.35 -27.01 11.83
CA GLY A 203 -10.71 -26.58 11.43
C GLY A 203 -11.09 -25.19 11.98
N LEU A 204 -10.11 -24.43 12.47
CA LEU A 204 -10.27 -23.09 13.03
C LEU A 204 -9.92 -22.00 12.01
N ALA A 205 -9.92 -22.29 10.71
CA ALA A 205 -9.60 -21.31 9.67
C ALA A 205 -10.49 -20.05 9.76
N GLY A 206 -11.80 -20.23 9.96
CA GLY A 206 -12.76 -19.12 10.09
C GLY A 206 -12.59 -18.28 11.37
N SER A 207 -11.88 -18.79 12.38
CA SER A 207 -11.52 -18.07 13.61
C SER A 207 -10.01 -17.83 13.73
N ALA A 208 -9.23 -18.13 12.69
CA ALA A 208 -7.77 -17.99 12.70
C ALA A 208 -7.37 -16.54 12.96
N VAL A 209 -8.15 -15.57 12.47
CA VAL A 209 -8.01 -14.14 12.78
C VAL A 209 -8.06 -13.91 14.28
N GLN A 210 -9.15 -14.31 14.91
CA GLN A 210 -9.41 -14.05 16.32
C GLN A 210 -8.41 -14.82 17.20
N ASN A 211 -8.01 -16.02 16.79
CA ASN A 211 -7.02 -16.82 17.49
C ASN A 211 -5.60 -16.26 17.37
N LEU A 212 -5.22 -15.74 16.19
CA LEU A 212 -3.97 -14.99 16.01
C LEU A 212 -4.00 -13.72 16.85
N ALA A 213 -5.08 -12.95 16.78
CA ALA A 213 -5.26 -11.73 17.59
C ALA A 213 -5.07 -12.02 19.08
N TYR A 214 -5.71 -13.09 19.55
CA TYR A 214 -5.65 -13.55 20.92
C TYR A 214 -4.25 -14.00 21.32
N GLU A 215 -3.60 -14.86 20.54
CA GLU A 215 -2.22 -15.31 20.81
C GLU A 215 -1.25 -14.12 20.85
N TYR A 216 -1.47 -13.13 20.01
CA TYR A 216 -0.62 -11.96 19.93
C TYR A 216 -0.83 -11.00 21.11
N ASN A 217 -2.08 -10.79 21.50
CA ASN A 217 -2.41 -10.03 22.70
C ASN A 217 -1.84 -10.71 23.95
N ARG A 218 -2.00 -12.03 24.07
CA ARG A 218 -1.49 -12.84 25.19
C ARG A 218 0.03 -12.73 25.39
N ARG A 219 0.79 -12.45 24.34
CA ARG A 219 2.26 -12.33 24.38
C ARG A 219 2.76 -10.90 24.60
N GLY A 220 1.88 -9.93 24.88
CA GLY A 220 2.27 -8.55 25.14
C GLY A 220 2.69 -7.77 23.89
N HIS A 221 2.43 -8.27 22.68
CA HIS A 221 2.79 -7.56 21.45
C HIS A 221 2.00 -6.27 21.25
N VAL A 222 0.77 -6.21 21.77
CA VAL A 222 -0.06 -4.99 21.77
C VAL A 222 0.61 -3.90 22.60
N GLU A 223 1.19 -4.21 23.76
CA GLU A 223 1.93 -3.22 24.56
C GLU A 223 3.21 -2.75 23.86
N SER A 224 3.95 -3.66 23.21
CA SER A 224 5.14 -3.29 22.43
C SER A 224 4.79 -2.39 21.25
N TYR A 225 3.67 -2.67 20.59
CA TYR A 225 3.09 -1.85 19.55
C TYR A 225 2.76 -0.46 20.09
N LEU A 226 1.89 -0.37 21.11
CA LEU A 226 1.47 0.89 21.73
C LEU A 226 2.64 1.75 22.20
N ARG A 227 3.72 1.15 22.73
CA ARG A 227 4.93 1.91 23.10
C ARG A 227 5.68 2.47 21.90
N GLY A 228 5.82 1.71 20.81
CA GLY A 228 6.44 2.21 19.58
C GLY A 228 5.62 3.32 18.94
N VAL A 229 4.30 3.17 19.02
CA VAL A 229 3.28 4.14 18.63
C VAL A 229 3.41 5.45 19.39
N GLU A 230 3.36 5.38 20.72
CA GLU A 230 3.47 6.55 21.62
C GLU A 230 4.80 7.26 21.41
N ALA A 231 5.92 6.54 21.35
CA ALA A 231 7.23 7.13 21.14
C ALA A 231 7.36 7.87 19.79
N CYS A 232 6.65 7.42 18.75
CA CYS A 232 6.58 8.12 17.47
C CYS A 232 5.68 9.37 17.56
N ALA A 233 4.50 9.24 18.15
CA ALA A 233 3.55 10.34 18.32
C ALA A 233 4.15 11.49 19.17
N GLU A 234 4.84 11.16 20.27
CA GLU A 234 5.53 12.15 21.11
C GLU A 234 6.61 12.92 20.32
N ARG A 235 7.39 12.22 19.48
CA ARG A 235 8.40 12.87 18.63
C ARG A 235 7.77 13.76 17.56
N ALA A 236 6.70 13.28 16.94
CA ALA A 236 5.93 14.03 15.96
C ALA A 236 5.32 15.31 16.54
N ALA A 237 4.86 15.27 17.80
CA ALA A 237 4.30 16.43 18.49
C ALA A 237 5.36 17.51 18.79
N LEU A 238 6.62 17.11 18.98
CA LEU A 238 7.73 18.03 19.30
C LEU A 238 8.39 18.66 18.07
N ASP A 239 8.32 18.00 16.91
CA ASP A 239 8.93 18.45 15.66
C ASP A 239 8.07 17.98 14.47
N PRO A 240 7.58 18.88 13.58
CA PRO A 240 6.87 18.48 12.37
C PRO A 240 7.66 17.53 11.45
N GLY A 241 9.00 17.50 11.53
CA GLY A 241 9.86 16.51 10.87
C GLY A 241 10.09 15.23 11.67
N GLY A 242 9.50 15.11 12.85
CA GLY A 242 9.64 13.99 13.77
C GLY A 242 9.02 12.69 13.26
N LEU A 243 7.93 12.77 12.49
CA LEU A 243 7.32 11.61 11.83
C LEU A 243 8.27 10.91 10.85
N ASP A 244 9.02 11.69 10.06
CA ASP A 244 10.01 11.16 9.10
C ASP A 244 11.19 10.47 9.80
N ARG A 245 11.36 10.74 11.10
CA ARG A 245 12.39 10.16 11.97
C ARG A 245 11.84 9.12 12.92
N CYS A 246 10.57 8.74 12.79
CA CYS A 246 10.02 7.65 13.57
C CYS A 246 10.76 6.36 13.19
N PRO A 247 11.35 5.66 14.17
CA PRO A 247 11.97 4.37 13.90
C PRO A 247 10.90 3.40 13.41
N GLN A 248 11.31 2.43 12.58
CA GLN A 248 10.44 1.30 12.27
C GLN A 248 9.96 0.67 13.58
N VAL A 249 8.65 0.62 13.79
CA VAL A 249 8.09 -0.08 14.95
C VAL A 249 8.14 -1.56 14.62
N ARG A 250 9.15 -2.22 15.16
CA ARG A 250 9.31 -3.68 15.04
C ARG A 250 8.73 -4.32 16.29
N THR A 251 7.79 -5.22 16.07
CA THR A 251 7.41 -6.24 17.04
C THR A 251 7.99 -7.59 16.59
N ASP A 252 7.81 -8.63 17.40
CA ASP A 252 8.21 -9.98 17.00
C ASP A 252 7.41 -10.51 15.78
N LEU A 253 6.32 -9.84 15.41
CA LEU A 253 5.38 -10.28 14.39
C LEU A 253 5.37 -9.41 13.17
N PHE A 254 5.66 -8.12 13.31
CA PHE A 254 5.58 -7.17 12.21
C PHE A 254 6.62 -6.06 12.29
N VAL A 255 6.84 -5.45 11.14
CA VAL A 255 7.60 -4.23 10.97
C VAL A 255 6.66 -3.20 10.38
N LEU A 256 6.48 -2.10 11.11
CA LEU A 256 5.75 -0.93 10.63
C LEU A 256 6.76 0.09 10.12
N SER A 257 6.54 0.60 8.92
CA SER A 257 7.29 1.76 8.42
C SER A 257 6.32 2.90 8.17
N ILE A 258 6.53 4.03 8.82
CA ILE A 258 5.68 5.21 8.68
C ILE A 258 6.32 6.11 7.64
N ARG A 259 5.54 6.57 6.67
CA ARG A 259 5.95 7.56 5.68
C ARG A 259 4.98 8.73 5.71
N ARG A 260 5.52 9.94 5.79
CA ARG A 260 4.72 11.14 5.55
C ARG A 260 4.52 11.31 4.05
N VAL A 261 3.27 11.44 3.65
CA VAL A 261 2.91 11.87 2.29
C VAL A 261 2.51 13.34 2.39
N ARG A 262 3.12 14.18 1.55
CA ARG A 262 2.77 15.61 1.54
C ARG A 262 1.42 15.75 0.86
N SER A 263 0.45 16.34 1.55
CA SER A 263 -0.81 16.73 0.92
C SER A 263 -0.55 17.75 -0.20
N PRO A 264 -1.31 17.72 -1.30
CA PRO A 264 -1.14 18.69 -2.38
C PRO A 264 -1.49 20.07 -1.82
N GLY A 265 -0.51 20.99 -1.81
CA GLY A 265 -0.70 22.37 -1.36
C GLY A 265 -0.12 22.73 0.03
N GLN A 266 0.67 21.85 0.65
CA GLN A 266 1.53 22.16 1.81
C GLN A 266 3.02 22.17 1.47
#